data_AF-A0AAV5TH64-F1
#
_entry.id   AF-A0AAV5TH64-F1
#
_cell.length_a   1.000
_cell.length_b   1.000
_cell.length_c   1.000
_cell.angle_alpha   90.00
_cell.angle_beta   90.00
_cell.angle_gamma   90.00
#
_symmetry.space_group_name_H-M   'P 1'
#
loop_
_entity.id
_entity.type
_entity.pdbx_description
1 polymer ?
#
loop_
_entity_poly.entity_id
_entity_poly.type
_entity_poly.pdbx_seq_one_letter_code
_entity_poly.pdbx_strand_id
1 'polypeptide(L)'
;RQIYWPITVFIIHPLVIFVLLKKMSLSTDCKVGYVCQTVISMFFDFYNSFLHQFYTLAPFPIIICTGILCSDSAQPAFLMTILAFFTDAMCVPLVFLMMRIHQKMLVYSSPLKIGASSQVFLDFIIGLLILTTNTVY
;
A
#
# COMPACT_ATOMS: atom_id res chain seq x y z
N ARG A 1 18.45 11.76 2.40
CA ARG A 1 17.39 10.71 2.41
C ARG A 1 17.88 9.37 2.94
N GLN A 2 19.15 9.00 2.73
CA GLN A 2 19.73 7.72 3.20
C GLN A 2 19.65 7.46 4.72
N ILE A 3 19.58 8.51 5.56
CA ILE A 3 19.46 8.36 7.02
C ILE A 3 18.00 8.15 7.47
N TYR A 4 17.03 8.69 6.74
CA TYR A 4 15.62 8.67 7.15
C TYR A 4 14.90 7.36 6.80
N TRP A 5 15.21 6.75 5.66
CA TRP A 5 14.56 5.50 5.26
C TRP A 5 14.80 4.31 6.21
N PRO A 6 16.01 4.06 6.76
CA PRO A 6 16.19 2.93 7.67
C PRO A 6 15.44 3.18 8.99
N ILE A 7 15.35 4.43 9.45
CA ILE A 7 14.56 4.79 10.64
C ILE A 7 13.08 4.46 10.38
N THR A 8 12.54 4.85 9.23
CA THR A 8 11.13 4.56 8.91
C THR A 8 10.88 3.06 8.77
N VAL A 9 11.71 2.34 8.02
CA VAL A 9 11.55 0.91 7.73
C VAL A 9 11.78 0.03 8.96
N PHE A 10 12.81 0.30 9.77
CA PHE A 10 13.19 -0.56 10.89
C PHE A 10 12.65 -0.12 12.25
N ILE A 11 12.26 1.15 12.41
CA ILE A 11 11.79 1.67 13.70
C ILE A 11 10.30 2.00 13.63
N ILE A 12 9.89 2.86 12.70
CA ILE A 12 8.51 3.37 12.66
C ILE A 12 7.51 2.25 12.31
N HIS A 13 7.72 1.55 11.20
CA HIS A 13 6.78 0.52 10.76
C HIS A 13 6.65 -0.65 11.75
N PRO A 14 7.74 -1.22 12.32
CA PRO A 14 7.62 -2.26 13.35
C PRO A 14 6.96 -1.76 14.64
N LEU A 15 7.18 -0.50 15.03
CA LEU A 15 6.50 0.11 16.17
C LEU A 15 4.99 0.21 15.91
N VAL A 16 4.57 0.63 14.71
CA VAL A 16 3.14 0.67 14.32
C VAL A 16 2.52 -0.72 14.42
N ILE A 17 3.18 -1.76 13.89
CA ILE A 17 2.71 -3.14 14.00
C ILE A 17 2.60 -3.57 15.46
N PHE A 18 3.63 -3.29 16.28
CA PHE A 18 3.62 -3.64 17.70
C PHE A 18 2.45 -2.99 18.46
N VAL A 19 2.21 -1.69 18.22
CA VAL A 19 1.10 -0.95 18.83
C VAL A 19 -0.25 -1.54 18.39
N LEU A 20 -0.40 -1.88 17.10
CA LEU A 20 -1.63 -2.48 16.56
C LEU A 20 -1.91 -3.86 17.15
N LEU A 21 -0.88 -4.69 17.32
CA LEU A 21 -1.02 -6.02 17.90
C LEU A 21 -1.44 -5.94 19.38
N LYS A 22 -0.80 -5.03 20.15
CA LYS A 22 -1.06 -4.85 21.58
C LYS A 22 -2.44 -4.22 21.88
N LYS A 23 -2.97 -3.38 20.99
CA LYS A 23 -4.25 -2.70 21.22
C LYS A 23 -5.43 -3.68 21.10
N MET A 24 -6.17 -3.87 22.20
CA MET A 24 -7.22 -4.90 22.31
C MET A 24 -8.57 -4.49 21.69
N SER A 25 -8.76 -3.21 21.37
CA SER A 25 -10.07 -2.68 20.96
C SER A 25 -10.43 -2.90 19.49
N LEU A 26 -9.48 -3.36 18.66
CA LEU A 26 -9.71 -3.55 17.22
C LEU A 26 -10.03 -5.02 16.94
N SER A 27 -11.06 -5.27 16.13
CA SER A 27 -11.38 -6.62 15.64
C SER A 27 -10.20 -7.23 14.86
N THR A 28 -10.01 -8.53 14.99
CA THR A 28 -8.91 -9.29 14.36
C THR A 28 -8.79 -9.05 12.85
N ASP A 29 -9.91 -9.01 12.12
CA ASP A 29 -9.91 -8.76 10.66
C ASP A 29 -9.29 -7.41 10.29
N CYS A 30 -9.61 -6.36 11.06
CA CYS A 30 -9.03 -5.04 10.85
C CYS A 30 -7.55 -5.02 11.25
N LYS A 31 -7.14 -5.78 12.28
CA LYS A 31 -5.72 -5.88 12.64
C LYS A 31 -4.91 -6.48 11.49
N VAL A 32 -5.39 -7.57 10.89
CA VAL A 32 -4.75 -8.21 9.75
C VAL A 32 -4.64 -7.23 8.57
N GLY A 33 -5.73 -6.54 8.22
CA GLY A 33 -5.72 -5.54 7.16
C GLY A 33 -4.70 -4.42 7.38
N TYR A 34 -4.60 -3.90 8.62
CA TYR A 34 -3.60 -2.89 8.97
C TYR A 34 -2.17 -3.42 8.91
N VAL A 35 -1.92 -4.64 9.40
CA VAL A 35 -0.60 -5.25 9.30
C VAL A 35 -0.19 -5.46 7.84
N CYS A 36 -1.10 -5.95 7.00
CA CYS A 36 -0.85 -6.07 5.55
C CYS A 36 -0.54 -4.71 4.91
N GLN A 37 -1.31 -3.66 5.22
CA GLN A 37 -1.03 -2.30 4.76
C GLN A 37 0.37 -1.84 5.16
N THR A 38 0.74 -2.03 6.43
CA THR A 38 2.05 -1.59 6.95
C THR A 38 3.19 -2.36 6.30
N VAL A 39 3.05 -3.67 6.10
CA VAL A 39 4.05 -4.49 5.40
C VAL A 39 4.26 -4.04 3.96
N ILE A 40 3.17 -3.79 3.21
CA ILE A 40 3.27 -3.29 1.83
C ILE A 40 3.89 -1.89 1.81
N SER A 41 3.56 -1.05 2.81
CA SER A 41 4.17 0.28 2.97
C SER A 41 5.68 0.20 3.22
N MET A 42 6.16 -0.78 4.00
CA MET A 42 7.59 -1.02 4.18
C MET A 42 8.28 -1.35 2.86
N PHE A 43 7.69 -2.23 2.04
CA PHE A 43 8.25 -2.58 0.73
C PHE A 43 8.23 -1.39 -0.22
N PHE A 44 7.16 -0.61 -0.24
CA PHE A 44 7.06 0.61 -1.02
C PHE A 44 8.14 1.63 -0.61
N ASP A 45 8.32 1.86 0.69
CA ASP A 45 9.35 2.78 1.20
C ASP A 45 10.77 2.30 0.89
N PHE A 46 11.01 0.99 1.00
CA PHE A 46 12.28 0.39 0.63
C PHE A 46 12.56 0.57 -0.87
N TYR A 47 11.59 0.26 -1.73
CA TYR A 47 11.72 0.45 -3.17
C TYR A 47 11.98 1.92 -3.53
N ASN A 48 11.17 2.83 -3.00
CA ASN A 48 11.25 4.24 -3.33
C ASN A 48 12.44 4.96 -2.72
N SER A 49 12.97 4.50 -1.58
CA SER A 49 14.06 5.19 -0.88
C SER A 49 15.44 4.60 -1.15
N PHE A 50 15.53 3.30 -1.46
CA PHE A 50 16.79 2.60 -1.65
C PHE A 50 17.00 2.17 -3.11
N LEU A 51 15.99 1.55 -3.73
CA LEU A 51 16.12 0.96 -5.06
C LEU A 51 15.97 1.99 -6.19
N HIS A 52 14.92 2.81 -6.17
CA HIS A 52 14.59 3.73 -7.25
C HIS A 52 14.94 5.20 -6.91
N GLN A 53 14.96 5.57 -5.62
CA GLN A 53 15.21 6.92 -5.09
C GLN A 53 14.62 8.05 -5.96
N PHE A 54 13.29 8.25 -5.86
CA PHE A 54 12.55 9.27 -6.61
C PHE A 54 12.99 10.69 -6.28
N TYR A 55 13.49 11.42 -7.27
CA TYR A 55 13.69 12.88 -7.20
C TYR A 55 12.68 13.59 -8.09
N THR A 56 11.65 14.19 -7.50
CA THR A 56 10.81 15.17 -8.19
C THR A 56 11.50 16.52 -8.07
N LEU A 57 12.18 16.94 -9.13
CA LEU A 57 12.62 18.33 -9.27
C LEU A 57 11.38 19.18 -9.56
N ALA A 58 10.61 19.58 -8.54
CA ALA A 58 9.59 20.60 -8.77
C ALA A 58 10.27 21.85 -9.38
N PRO A 59 9.80 22.42 -10.51
CA PRO A 59 8.50 22.22 -11.18
C PRO A 59 8.52 21.31 -12.43
N PHE A 60 9.61 20.58 -12.70
CA PHE A 60 9.75 19.75 -13.90
C PHE A 60 9.28 18.30 -13.66
N PRO A 61 8.63 17.66 -14.66
CA PRO A 61 8.24 16.24 -14.60
C PRO A 61 9.43 15.29 -14.82
N ILE A 62 10.66 15.75 -14.56
CA ILE A 62 11.86 14.94 -14.74
C ILE A 62 12.01 14.06 -13.50
N ILE A 63 11.73 12.77 -13.68
CA ILE A 63 11.96 11.74 -12.68
C ILE A 63 13.45 11.37 -12.74
N ILE A 64 14.25 11.88 -11.80
CA ILE A 64 15.64 11.44 -11.67
C ILE A 64 15.69 10.21 -10.76
N CYS A 65 16.25 9.14 -11.30
CA CYS A 65 16.50 7.87 -10.65
C CYS A 65 17.92 7.90 -10.06
N THR A 66 18.07 7.77 -8.75
CA THR A 66 19.41 7.79 -8.08
C THR A 66 19.67 6.60 -7.16
N GLY A 67 18.81 5.58 -7.19
CA GLY A 67 18.94 4.36 -6.40
C GLY A 67 19.76 3.26 -7.09
N ILE A 68 19.86 2.10 -6.43
CA ILE A 68 20.69 0.97 -6.89
C ILE A 68 20.22 0.39 -8.23
N LEU A 69 18.91 0.41 -8.51
CA LEU A 69 18.37 -0.08 -9.78
C LEU A 69 18.52 0.92 -10.92
N CYS A 70 19.02 2.13 -10.65
CA CYS A 70 19.22 3.20 -11.61
C CYS A 70 20.58 3.08 -12.33
N SER A 71 20.83 1.94 -12.96
CA SER A 71 21.99 1.75 -13.84
C SER A 71 21.66 2.20 -15.27
N ASP A 72 22.67 2.56 -16.07
CA ASP A 72 22.48 2.92 -17.50
C ASP A 72 21.82 1.81 -18.33
N SER A 73 21.87 0.55 -17.86
CA SER A 73 21.23 -0.62 -18.49
C SER A 73 19.76 -0.83 -18.11
N ALA A 74 19.22 -0.10 -17.13
CA ALA A 74 17.86 -0.33 -16.64
C ALA A 74 16.84 0.39 -17.54
N GLN A 75 15.88 -0.37 -18.07
CA GLN A 75 14.79 0.21 -18.86
C GLN A 75 13.84 1.01 -17.95
N PRO A 76 13.62 2.32 -18.22
CA PRO A 76 12.75 3.16 -17.38
C PRO A 76 11.32 2.62 -17.26
N ALA A 77 10.80 2.01 -18.33
CA ALA A 77 9.48 1.40 -18.35
C ALA A 77 9.32 0.34 -17.25
N PHE A 78 10.32 -0.55 -17.08
CA PHE A 78 10.28 -1.61 -16.08
C PHE A 78 10.26 -1.06 -14.65
N LEU A 79 11.07 -0.03 -14.37
CA LEU A 79 11.11 0.63 -13.05
C LEU A 79 9.78 1.31 -12.70
N MET A 80 9.15 1.94 -13.69
CA MET A 80 7.83 2.55 -13.53
C MET A 80 6.73 1.51 -13.36
N THR A 81 6.79 0.37 -14.05
CA THR A 81 5.85 -0.74 -13.85
C THR A 81 5.93 -1.29 -12.43
N ILE A 82 7.13 -1.49 -11.89
CA ILE A 82 7.30 -1.95 -10.49
C ILE A 82 6.74 -0.91 -9.52
N LEU A 83 6.98 0.38 -9.76
CA LEU A 83 6.42 1.44 -8.93
C LEU A 83 4.88 1.45 -8.96
N ALA A 84 4.30 1.36 -10.16
CA ALA A 84 2.85 1.31 -10.34
C ALA A 84 2.26 0.12 -9.58
N PHE A 85 2.88 -1.06 -9.71
CA PHE A 85 2.50 -2.25 -8.96
C PHE A 85 2.49 -2.02 -7.44
N PHE A 86 3.56 -1.45 -6.86
CA PHE A 86 3.58 -1.19 -5.42
C PHE A 86 2.57 -0.11 -4.99
N THR A 87 2.33 0.90 -5.84
CA THR A 87 1.32 1.94 -5.59
C THR A 87 -0.08 1.34 -5.56
N ASP A 88 -0.37 0.43 -6.48
CA ASP A 88 -1.65 -0.27 -6.54
C ASP A 88 -1.84 -1.26 -5.40
N ALA A 89 -0.77 -2.00 -5.08
CA ALA A 89 -0.77 -2.93 -3.95
C ALA A 89 -1.08 -2.22 -2.63
N MET A 90 -0.71 -0.94 -2.47
CA MET A 90 -1.05 -0.13 -1.30
C MET A 90 -2.55 0.22 -1.21
N CYS A 91 -3.25 0.31 -2.34
CA CYS A 91 -4.65 0.68 -2.41
C CYS A 91 -5.58 -0.47 -1.97
N VAL A 92 -5.22 -1.72 -2.27
CA VAL A 92 -6.03 -2.90 -1.95
C VAL A 92 -6.34 -3.04 -0.44
N PRO A 93 -5.35 -3.09 0.47
CA PRO A 93 -5.61 -3.16 1.91
C PRO A 93 -6.33 -1.92 2.45
N LEU A 94 -6.08 -0.75 1.88
CA LEU A 94 -6.79 0.48 2.26
C LEU A 94 -8.28 0.39 1.94
N VAL A 95 -8.65 -0.04 0.74
CA VAL A 95 -10.04 -0.23 0.32
C VAL A 95 -10.73 -1.28 1.21
N PHE A 96 -10.07 -2.41 1.46
CA PHE A 96 -10.56 -3.45 2.37
C PHE A 96 -10.87 -2.88 3.75
N LEU A 97 -9.91 -2.15 4.35
CA LEU A 97 -10.09 -1.55 5.68
C LEU A 97 -11.25 -0.55 5.70
N MET A 98 -11.34 0.33 4.69
CA MET A 98 -12.41 1.31 4.58
C MET A 98 -13.77 0.64 4.44
N MET A 99 -13.87 -0.42 3.64
CA MET A 99 -15.10 -1.18 3.47
C MET A 99 -15.53 -1.85 4.77
N ARG A 100 -14.60 -2.49 5.50
CA ARG A 100 -14.87 -3.14 6.80
C ARG A 100 -15.30 -2.14 7.87
N ILE A 101 -14.69 -0.97 7.92
CA ILE A 101 -15.06 0.10 8.86
C ILE A 101 -16.44 0.64 8.50
N HIS A 102 -16.69 0.92 7.22
CA HIS A 102 -17.99 1.40 6.75
C HIS A 102 -19.12 0.43 7.09
N GLN A 103 -18.93 -0.86 6.82
CA GLN A 103 -19.91 -1.91 7.10
C GLN A 103 -20.18 -2.11 8.60
N LYS A 104 -19.24 -1.73 9.48
CA LYS A 104 -19.44 -1.73 10.94
C LYS A 104 -20.15 -0.48 11.46
N MET A 105 -20.09 0.64 10.72
CA MET A 105 -20.79 1.87 11.06
C MET A 105 -22.25 1.86 10.59
N LEU A 106 -22.61 1.01 9.63
CA LEU A 106 -23.99 0.88 9.15
C LEU A 106 -24.92 0.30 10.22
N VAL A 107 -26.14 0.86 10.29
CA VAL A 107 -27.19 0.41 11.21
C VAL A 107 -27.63 -1.00 10.84
N TYR A 108 -27.98 -1.82 11.84
CA TYR A 108 -28.32 -3.24 11.67
C TYR A 108 -29.42 -3.48 10.62
N SER A 109 -30.35 -2.54 10.45
CA SER A 109 -31.48 -2.60 9.50
C SER A 109 -31.20 -2.02 8.11
N SER A 110 -29.97 -1.59 7.82
CA SER A 110 -29.66 -0.98 6.52
C SER A 110 -29.60 -2.03 5.40
N PRO A 111 -30.27 -1.82 4.25
CA PRO A 111 -30.24 -2.73 3.11
C PRO A 111 -28.84 -2.80 2.44
N LEU A 112 -27.95 -1.87 2.78
CA LEU A 112 -26.57 -1.78 2.30
C LEU A 112 -25.59 -2.64 3.11
N LYS A 113 -26.07 -3.38 4.11
CA LYS A 113 -25.24 -4.25 4.93
C LYS A 113 -24.94 -5.54 4.17
N ILE A 114 -23.67 -5.72 3.83
CA ILE A 114 -23.19 -6.84 3.02
C ILE A 114 -22.55 -7.88 3.96
N GLY A 115 -22.73 -9.17 3.67
CA GLY A 115 -22.10 -10.26 4.42
C GLY A 115 -20.57 -10.23 4.31
N ALA A 116 -19.87 -10.79 5.30
CA ALA A 116 -18.40 -10.78 5.34
C ALA A 116 -17.76 -11.46 4.12
N SER A 117 -18.32 -12.59 3.64
CA SER A 117 -17.81 -13.30 2.47
C SER A 117 -17.98 -12.49 1.18
N SER A 118 -19.09 -11.76 1.05
CA SER A 118 -19.35 -10.89 -0.10
C SER A 118 -18.46 -9.65 -0.08
N GLN A 119 -18.08 -9.12 1.09
CA GLN A 119 -17.09 -8.04 1.22
C GLN A 119 -15.72 -8.50 0.67
N VAL A 120 -15.23 -9.67 1.10
CA VAL A 120 -13.95 -10.22 0.62
C VAL A 120 -13.97 -10.45 -0.88
N PHE A 121 -15.09 -10.94 -1.43
CA PHE A 121 -15.24 -11.11 -2.87
C PHE A 121 -15.22 -9.78 -3.64
N LEU A 122 -15.91 -8.76 -3.13
CA LEU A 122 -15.89 -7.40 -3.69
C LEU A 122 -14.48 -6.80 -3.65
N ASP A 123 -13.77 -6.94 -2.53
CA ASP A 123 -12.39 -6.46 -2.39
C ASP A 123 -11.44 -7.17 -3.36
N PHE A 124 -11.63 -8.47 -3.60
CA PHE A 124 -10.86 -9.21 -4.59
C PHE A 124 -11.13 -8.71 -6.02
N ILE A 125 -12.40 -8.47 -6.38
CA ILE A 125 -12.76 -7.91 -7.70
C ILE A 125 -12.17 -6.51 -7.88
N ILE A 126 -12.30 -5.65 -6.87
CA ILE A 126 -11.78 -4.28 -6.92
C ILE A 126 -10.25 -4.31 -7.04
N GLY A 127 -9.58 -5.17 -6.28
CA GLY A 127 -8.13 -5.34 -6.38
C GLY A 127 -7.68 -5.81 -7.77
N LEU A 128 -8.39 -6.78 -8.36
CA LEU A 128 -8.12 -7.24 -9.71
C LEU A 128 -8.37 -6.14 -10.76
N LEU A 129 -9.43 -5.35 -10.57
CA LEU A 129 -9.74 -4.23 -11.46
C LEU A 129 -8.64 -3.16 -11.42
N ILE A 130 -8.22 -2.74 -10.22
CA ILE A 130 -7.15 -1.75 -10.05
C ILE A 130 -5.87 -2.24 -10.74
N LEU A 131 -5.50 -3.51 -10.50
CA LEU A 131 -4.31 -4.10 -11.10
C LEU A 131 -4.38 -4.14 -12.63
N THR A 132 -5.54 -4.50 -13.20
CA THR A 132 -5.71 -4.58 -14.65
C THR A 132 -5.78 -3.21 -15.32
N THR A 133 -6.39 -2.20 -14.70
CA THR A 133 -6.47 -0.85 -15.27
C THR A 133 -5.12 -0.18 -15.46
N ASN A 134 -4.15 -0.43 -14.56
CA ASN A 134 -2.83 0.19 -14.64
C ASN A 134 -1.83 -0.60 -15.48
N THR A 135 -2.11 -1.87 -15.81
CA THR A 135 -1.30 -2.65 -16.76
C THR A 135 -1.58 -2.35 -18.24
N VAL A 136 -2.62 -1.58 -18.54
CA VAL A 136 -3.07 -1.28 -19.91
C VAL A 136 -2.55 0.09 -20.42
N TYR A 137 -1.94 0.90 -19.55
CA TYR A 137 -1.28 2.16 -19.90
C TYR A 137 0.25 2.05 -19.76
#